data_AF-G5RPT0-F1
#
_entry.id   AF-G5RPT0-F1
#
_cell.length_a   1.000
_cell.length_b   1.000
_cell.length_c   1.000
_cell.angle_alpha   90.00
_cell.angle_beta   90.00
_cell.angle_gamma   90.00
#
_symmetry.space_group_name_H-M   'P 1'
#
loop_
_entity.id
_entity.type
_entity.pdbx_description
1 polymer ?
#
loop_
_entity_poly.entity_id
_entity_poly.type
_entity_poly.pdbx_seq_one_letter_code
_entity_poly.pdbx_strand_id
1 'polypeptide(L)' 'MKTHSAFDYQQTRERLLQAVSKNGLVLFGEFDHAKAARDAGLGMPPTTVLVFVAHGYHLY' A
#
# COMPACT_ATOMS: atom_id res chain seq x y z
N MET A 1 4.80 -3.64 15.67
CA MET A 1 4.43 -5.07 15.53
C MET A 1 4.03 -5.31 14.09
N LYS A 2 4.59 -6.34 13.42
CA LYS A 2 4.17 -6.72 12.05
C LYS A 2 3.03 -7.73 12.16
N THR A 3 2.02 -7.60 11.32
CA THR A 3 0.92 -8.57 11.20
C THR A 3 1.02 -9.28 9.86
N HIS A 4 0.80 -10.59 9.84
CA HIS A 4 0.80 -11.39 8.61
C HIS A 4 -0.63 -11.58 8.12
N SER A 5 -0.83 -11.45 6.81
CA SER A 5 -2.08 -11.76 6.15
C SER A 5 -2.16 -13.26 5.86
N ALA A 6 -3.37 -13.84 5.96
CA ALA A 6 -3.64 -15.21 5.50
C ALA A 6 -3.88 -15.29 3.98
N PHE A 7 -3.91 -14.14 3.29
CA PHE A 7 -4.16 -14.04 1.87
C PHE A 7 -2.85 -13.77 1.10
N ASP A 8 -2.86 -14.06 -0.20
CA ASP A 8 -1.74 -13.72 -1.07
C ASP A 8 -1.54 -12.20 -1.17
N TYR A 9 -0.49 -11.81 -1.87
CA TYR A 9 -0.11 -10.42 -2.05
C TYR A 9 -1.24 -9.56 -2.63
N GLN A 10 -1.85 -9.99 -3.74
CA GLN A 10 -2.84 -9.20 -4.46
C GLN A 10 -4.10 -9.05 -3.63
N GLN A 11 -4.58 -10.16 -3.05
CA GLN A 11 -5.78 -10.16 -2.23
C GLN A 11 -5.58 -9.40 -0.92
N THR A 12 -4.37 -9.45 -0.32
CA THR A 12 -4.04 -8.64 0.85
C THR A 12 -4.10 -7.15 0.52
N ARG A 13 -3.51 -6.72 -0.61
CA ARG A 13 -3.53 -5.33 -1.06
C ARG A 13 -4.96 -4.84 -1.27
N GLU A 14 -5.78 -5.59 -2.01
CA GLU A 14 -7.18 -5.22 -2.30
C GLU A 14 -8.01 -5.10 -1.01
N ARG A 15 -7.90 -6.09 -0.11
CA ARG A 15 -8.61 -6.06 1.19
C ARG A 15 -8.16 -4.90 2.07
N LEU A 16 -6.86 -4.60 2.07
CA LEU A 16 -6.32 -3.47 2.82
C LEU A 16 -6.88 -2.15 2.28
N LEU A 17 -6.87 -1.93 0.96
CA LEU A 17 -7.43 -0.74 0.32
C LEU A 17 -8.93 -0.55 0.65
N GLN A 18 -9.69 -1.63 0.64
CA GLN A 18 -11.10 -1.59 1.04
C GLN A 18 -11.27 -1.27 2.53
N ALA A 19 -10.47 -1.87 3.41
CA ALA A 19 -10.57 -1.66 4.85
C ALA A 19 -10.20 -0.22 5.23
N VAL A 20 -9.10 0.34 4.71
CA VAL A 20 -8.68 1.71 5.01
C VAL A 20 -9.67 2.74 4.48
N SER A 21 -10.25 2.52 3.28
CA SER A 21 -11.30 3.39 2.73
C SER A 21 -12.55 3.43 3.60
N LYS A 22 -13.00 2.27 4.10
CA LYS A 22 -14.12 2.19 5.05
C LYS A 22 -13.86 2.91 6.38
N ASN A 23 -12.60 3.15 6.72
CA ASN A 23 -12.18 3.86 7.93
C ASN A 23 -11.82 5.33 7.67
N GLY A 24 -12.26 5.91 6.55
CA GLY A 24 -12.08 7.34 6.25
C GLY A 24 -10.65 7.72 5.86
N LEU A 25 -9.83 6.76 5.43
CA LEU A 25 -8.51 7.03 4.85
C LEU A 25 -8.58 6.94 3.32
N VAL A 26 -7.82 7.80 2.65
CA VAL A 26 -7.71 7.84 1.19
C VAL A 26 -6.30 7.43 0.78
N LEU A 27 -6.18 6.64 -0.29
CA LEU A 27 -4.88 6.33 -0.89
C LEU A 27 -4.34 7.60 -1.56
N PHE A 28 -3.26 8.13 -1.01
CA PHE A 28 -2.58 9.31 -1.53
C PHE A 28 -1.52 8.93 -2.58
N GLY A 29 -0.81 7.83 -2.35
CA GLY A 29 0.26 7.40 -3.23
C GLY A 29 0.54 5.91 -3.12
N GLU A 30 1.03 5.36 -4.22
CA GLU A 30 1.41 3.95 -4.32
C GLU A 30 2.72 3.83 -5.10
N PHE A 31 3.64 3.03 -4.55
CA PHE A 31 4.95 2.81 -5.14
C PHE A 31 5.21 1.30 -5.29
N ASP A 32 5.40 0.84 -6.52
CA ASP A 32 5.89 -0.51 -6.79
C ASP A 32 7.39 -0.57 -6.45
N HIS A 33 7.68 -0.99 -5.23
CA HIS A 33 9.04 -1.06 -4.72
C HIS A 33 9.81 -2.22 -5.36
N ALA A 34 9.12 -3.28 -5.78
CA ALA A 34 9.73 -4.37 -6.55
C ALA A 34 10.15 -3.89 -7.95
N LYS A 35 9.37 -3.02 -8.60
CA LYS A 35 9.79 -2.33 -9.83
C LYS A 35 11.00 -1.43 -9.58
N ALA A 36 10.96 -0.60 -8.54
CA ALA A 36 12.10 0.27 -8.22
C ALA A 36 13.40 -0.52 -7.97
N ALA A 37 13.31 -1.66 -7.28
CA ALA A 37 14.44 -2.56 -7.09
C ALA A 37 14.96 -3.12 -8.43
N ARG A 38 14.06 -3.62 -9.29
CA ARG A 38 14.42 -4.13 -10.64
C ARG A 38 15.11 -3.06 -11.48
N ASP A 39 14.59 -1.83 -11.47
CA ASP A 39 15.15 -0.71 -12.22
C ASP A 39 16.55 -0.31 -11.70
N ALA A 40 16.85 -0.61 -10.43
CA ALA A 40 18.16 -0.42 -9.81
C ALA A 40 19.09 -1.65 -9.92
N GLY A 41 18.72 -2.69 -10.67
CA GLY A 41 19.50 -3.92 -10.82
C GLY A 41 19.43 -4.86 -9.61
N LEU A 42 18.43 -4.69 -8.73
CA LEU A 42 18.21 -5.50 -7.53
C LEU A 42 16.97 -6.40 -7.67
N GLY A 43 16.96 -7.52 -6.93
CA GLY A 43 15.80 -8.41 -6.82
C GLY A 43 14.99 -8.13 -5.55
N MET A 44 13.67 -8.15 -5.66
CA MET A 44 12.76 -8.05 -4.52
C MET A 44 11.48 -8.87 -4.76
N PRO A 45 10.95 -9.57 -3.74
CA PRO A 45 9.61 -10.14 -3.82
C PRO A 45 8.56 -9.04 -4.08
N PRO A 46 7.35 -9.38 -4.58
CA PRO A 46 6.26 -8.41 -4.77
C PRO A 46 6.07 -7.54 -3.53
N THR A 47 6.35 -6.25 -3.67
CA THR A 47 6.36 -5.28 -2.57
C THR A 47 5.85 -3.95 -3.09
N THR A 48 4.78 -3.45 -2.47
CA THR A 48 4.24 -2.12 -2.72
C THR A 48 4.23 -1.32 -1.43
N VAL A 49 4.58 -0.04 -1.51
CA VAL A 49 4.36 0.95 -0.45
C VAL A 49 3.07 1.70 -0.74
N LEU A 50 2.15 1.72 0.21
CA LEU A 50 0.90 2.47 0.16
C LEU A 50 0.97 3.62 1.17
N VAL A 51 0.67 4.84 0.73
CA VAL A 51 0.60 6.03 1.57
C VAL A 51 -0.85 6.47 1.68
N PHE A 52 -1.34 6.58 2.91
CA PHE A 52 -2.72 6.97 3.21
C PHE A 52 -2.77 8.30 3.94
N VAL A 53 -3.82 9.08 3.66
CA VAL A 53 -4.15 10.33 4.37
C VAL A 53 -5.59 10.26 4.89
N ALA A 54 -5.89 10.92 6.00
CA ALA A 54 -7.27 10.97 6.49
C ALA A 54 -8.13 11.93 5.64
N HIS A 55 -9.39 11.55 5.41
CA HIS A 55 -10.39 12.47 4.86
C HIS A 55 -10.58 13.63 5.84
N GLY A 56 -10.33 14.87 5.39
CA GLY A 56 -10.58 16.07 6.21
C GLY A 56 -9.43 17.06 6.32
N TYR A 57 -8.22 16.74 5.83
CA TYR A 57 -7.16 17.74 5.66
C TYR A 57 -7.42 18.58 4.40
N HIS A 58 -8.46 19.42 4.45
CA HIS A 58 -8.54 20.58 3.58
C HIS A 58 -7.42 21.52 4.02
N LEU A 59 -6.34 21.59 3.24
CA LEU A 59 -5.40 22.70 3.33
C LEU A 59 -6.18 23.96 2.93
N TYR A 60 -6.57 24.74 3.93
CA TYR A 60 -6.92 26.15 3.74
C TYR A 60 -5.63 26.98 3.67
#